data_AF-X6MM25-F1
#
_entry.id   AF-X6MM25-F1
#
_cell.length_a   1.000
_cell.length_b   1.000
_cell.length_c   1.000
_cell.angle_alpha   90.00
_cell.angle_beta   90.00
_cell.angle_gamma   90.00
#
_symmetry.space_group_name_H-M   'P 1'
#
loop_
_entity.id
_entity.type
_entity.pdbx_description
1 polymer ?
#
loop_
_entity_poly.entity_id
_entity_poly.type
_entity_poly.pdbx_seq_one_letter_code
_entity_poly.pdbx_strand_id
1 'polypeptide(L)'
;EIISKKNSCNDNKEEKIKEESDKIVNSVDELEEQLESVLKNIVNKYKEIKLSGCQFNPYASNPPKAFYDKLDKVMQTATAYNYKDTWKEIEEDITKKVNSRESKYCIRLCESVLNYLPEHMQVILKDEIKRCQEDIDCEIENGSKEVEQMMQKKDIKEINELLERCNLNQEKAIEFGIYKMARDIVLRMESQWDDGQNLAALLSMGELYRFKNIFKKMPEITRYYADSHNYLSNTFDKHHKNIISTFASNWL
;
A
#
# COMPACT_ATOMS: atom_id res chain seq x y z
N GLU A 1 25.47 17.33 96.50
CA GLU A 1 24.44 16.52 95.82
C GLU A 1 23.76 17.39 94.76
N ILE A 2 23.96 17.07 93.48
CA ILE A 2 23.29 17.72 92.36
C ILE A 2 22.20 16.74 91.92
N ILE A 3 20.94 17.07 92.21
CA ILE A 3 19.81 16.26 91.75
C ILE A 3 19.52 16.64 90.30
N SER A 4 19.79 15.67 89.44
CA SER A 4 19.40 15.56 88.04
C SER A 4 17.91 15.87 87.84
N LYS A 5 17.62 16.97 87.15
CA LYS A 5 16.31 17.23 86.51
C LYS A 5 16.29 16.42 85.21
N LYS A 6 15.66 15.25 85.29
CA LYS A 6 15.50 14.31 84.17
C LYS A 6 14.55 14.92 83.12
N ASN A 7 15.06 15.03 81.89
CA ASN A 7 14.29 15.32 80.68
C ASN A 7 13.11 14.35 80.56
N SER A 8 11.87 14.84 80.55
CA SER A 8 10.68 14.03 80.21
C SER A 8 9.79 14.69 79.14
N CYS A 9 10.35 15.58 78.32
CA CYS A 9 9.58 16.39 77.37
C CYS A 9 9.98 16.21 75.89
N ASN A 10 10.86 15.27 75.55
CA ASN A 10 11.39 15.10 74.19
C ASN A 10 10.85 13.87 73.44
N ASP A 11 10.56 12.78 74.14
CA ASP A 11 10.17 11.50 73.50
C ASP A 11 8.83 11.61 72.72
N ASN A 12 7.87 12.39 73.24
CA ASN A 12 6.57 12.63 72.57
C ASN A 12 6.67 13.44 71.26
N LYS A 13 7.76 14.17 71.00
CA LYS A 13 7.94 14.91 69.73
C LYS A 13 8.54 14.02 68.67
N GLU A 14 9.48 13.16 69.05
CA GLU A 14 10.18 12.24 68.15
C GLU A 14 9.22 11.16 67.62
N GLU A 15 8.36 10.62 68.48
CA GLU A 15 7.33 9.63 68.10
C GLU A 15 6.30 10.23 67.14
N LYS A 16 5.92 11.50 67.33
CA LYS A 16 4.97 12.22 66.48
C LYS A 16 5.55 12.55 65.10
N ILE A 17 6.82 12.95 65.03
CA ILE A 17 7.52 13.20 63.77
C ILE A 17 7.68 11.90 62.98
N LYS A 18 7.93 10.79 63.67
CA LYS A 18 8.03 9.46 63.05
C LYS A 18 6.68 9.00 62.50
N GLU A 19 5.60 9.18 63.26
CA GLU A 19 4.24 8.84 62.84
C GLU A 19 3.75 9.72 61.67
N GLU A 20 4.11 11.01 61.64
CA GLU A 20 3.86 11.91 60.51
C GLU A 20 4.68 11.52 59.28
N SER A 21 5.95 11.15 59.46
CA SER A 21 6.82 10.65 58.39
C SER A 21 6.27 9.35 57.78
N ASP A 22 5.85 8.40 58.63
CA ASP A 22 5.30 7.11 58.18
C ASP A 22 3.99 7.31 57.39
N LYS A 23 3.14 8.28 57.79
CA LYS A 23 1.93 8.67 57.03
C LYS A 23 2.26 9.27 55.67
N ILE A 24 3.31 10.09 55.58
CA ILE A 24 3.76 10.69 54.32
C ILE A 24 4.28 9.59 53.39
N VAL A 25 5.12 8.68 53.89
CA VAL A 25 5.67 7.57 53.10
C VAL A 25 4.54 6.70 52.53
N ASN A 26 3.58 6.27 53.34
CA ASN A 26 2.44 5.48 52.86
C ASN A 26 1.62 6.22 51.79
N SER A 27 1.43 7.54 51.95
CA SER A 27 0.70 8.35 50.96
C SER A 27 1.47 8.48 49.64
N VAL A 28 2.80 8.53 49.70
CA VAL A 28 3.67 8.55 48.51
C VAL A 28 3.59 7.20 47.80
N ASP A 29 3.66 6.09 48.52
CA ASP A 29 3.58 4.74 47.96
C ASP A 29 2.21 4.50 47.27
N GLU A 30 1.10 4.91 47.89
CA GLU A 30 -0.23 4.80 47.29
C GLU A 30 -0.36 5.62 45.98
N LEU A 31 0.24 6.83 45.94
CA LEU A 31 0.25 7.66 44.73
C LEU A 31 1.12 7.03 43.63
N GLU A 32 2.22 6.37 44.00
CA GLU A 32 3.11 5.66 43.08
C GLU A 32 2.40 4.48 42.41
N GLU A 33 1.69 3.64 43.19
CA GLU A 33 0.91 2.51 42.66
C GLU A 33 -0.22 2.97 41.72
N GLN A 34 -0.93 4.04 42.09
CA GLN A 34 -2.00 4.61 41.27
C GLN A 34 -1.46 5.11 39.92
N LEU A 35 -0.32 5.79 39.97
CA LEU A 35 0.36 6.29 38.79
C LEU A 35 0.82 5.15 37.87
N GLU A 36 1.42 4.08 38.42
CA GLU A 36 1.84 2.91 37.64
C GLU A 36 0.66 2.28 36.90
N SER A 37 -0.47 2.12 37.60
CA SER A 37 -1.71 1.59 37.04
C SER A 37 -2.24 2.45 35.89
N VAL A 38 -2.24 3.77 36.04
CA VAL A 38 -2.65 4.71 34.99
C VAL A 38 -1.74 4.61 33.76
N LEU A 39 -0.41 4.56 33.95
CA LEU A 39 0.56 4.44 32.86
C LEU A 39 0.39 3.12 32.09
N LYS A 40 0.26 1.99 32.79
CA LYS A 40 -0.01 0.68 32.17
C LYS A 40 -1.29 0.71 31.33
N ASN A 41 -2.35 1.33 31.85
CA ASN A 41 -3.60 1.47 31.12
C ASN A 41 -3.45 2.31 29.84
N ILE A 42 -2.62 3.36 29.86
CA ILE A 42 -2.35 4.19 28.68
C ILE A 42 -1.54 3.40 27.64
N VAL A 43 -0.50 2.67 28.06
CA VAL A 43 0.27 1.79 27.16
C VAL A 43 -0.64 0.78 26.48
N ASN A 44 -1.51 0.10 27.24
CA ASN A 44 -2.45 -0.87 26.68
C ASN A 44 -3.38 -0.25 25.63
N LYS A 45 -3.91 0.96 25.89
CA LYS A 45 -4.74 1.68 24.92
C LYS A 45 -4.02 1.94 23.60
N TYR A 46 -2.76 2.37 23.64
CA TYR A 46 -1.99 2.59 22.40
C TYR A 46 -1.66 1.27 21.69
N LYS A 47 -1.32 0.21 22.43
CA LYS A 47 -1.06 -1.12 21.86
C LYS A 47 -2.27 -1.72 21.16
N GLU A 48 -3.48 -1.48 21.66
CA GLU A 48 -4.71 -1.96 21.04
C GLU A 48 -5.07 -1.25 19.73
N ILE A 49 -4.55 -0.04 19.49
CA ILE A 49 -4.76 0.69 18.24
C ILE A 49 -4.13 -0.07 17.08
N LYS A 50 -4.94 -0.45 16.09
CA LYS A 50 -4.44 -1.03 14.83
C LYS A 50 -4.35 0.07 13.78
N LEU A 51 -3.25 0.10 13.03
CA LEU A 51 -3.14 0.92 11.81
C LEU A 51 -3.69 0.16 10.58
N SER A 52 -3.56 -1.16 10.57
CA SER A 52 -4.07 -1.98 9.49
C SER A 52 -5.60 -1.94 9.41
N GLY A 53 -6.12 -1.72 8.20
CA GLY A 53 -7.55 -1.64 7.93
C GLY A 53 -8.23 -0.33 8.35
N CYS A 54 -7.51 0.65 8.89
CA CYS A 54 -8.08 1.95 9.24
C CYS A 54 -8.24 2.87 8.02
N GLN A 55 -9.41 3.52 7.93
CA GLN A 55 -9.70 4.57 6.94
C GLN A 55 -9.21 5.96 7.33
N PHE A 56 -9.16 6.22 8.63
CA PHE A 56 -8.76 7.49 9.19
C PHE A 56 -7.66 7.26 10.21
N ASN A 57 -6.91 8.32 10.52
CA ASN A 57 -5.87 8.28 11.54
C ASN A 57 -6.48 7.89 12.91
N PRO A 58 -6.15 6.72 13.47
CA PRO A 58 -6.72 6.30 14.75
C PRO A 58 -6.16 7.08 15.95
N TYR A 59 -5.06 7.81 15.78
CA TYR A 59 -4.48 8.69 16.80
C TYR A 59 -5.14 10.07 16.85
N ALA A 60 -6.10 10.36 15.98
CA ALA A 60 -6.70 11.69 15.88
C ALA A 60 -7.37 12.16 17.18
N SER A 61 -8.05 11.25 17.89
CA SER A 61 -8.75 11.55 19.13
C SER A 61 -7.84 11.60 20.37
N ASN A 62 -6.74 10.84 20.35
CA ASN A 62 -5.77 10.77 21.45
C ASN A 62 -4.34 10.81 20.88
N PRO A 63 -3.83 12.02 20.56
CA PRO A 63 -2.54 12.16 19.89
C PRO A 63 -1.37 11.74 20.80
N PRO A 64 -0.45 10.86 20.34
CA PRO A 64 0.79 10.55 21.04
C PRO A 64 1.60 11.79 21.42
N LYS A 65 1.64 12.81 20.54
CA LYS A 65 2.28 14.10 20.81
C LYS A 65 1.76 14.78 22.08
N ALA A 66 0.44 14.86 22.24
CA ALA A 66 -0.17 15.50 23.40
C ALA A 66 0.10 14.73 24.71
N PHE A 67 0.28 13.41 24.63
CA PHE A 67 0.68 12.60 25.77
C PHE A 67 2.16 12.82 26.11
N TYR A 68 3.04 12.78 25.10
CA TYR A 68 4.47 13.04 25.25
C TYR A 68 4.75 14.41 25.89
N ASP A 69 4.09 15.48 25.44
CA ASP A 69 4.29 16.84 25.98
C ASP A 69 3.95 16.94 27.48
N LYS A 70 3.02 16.11 27.97
CA LYS A 70 2.70 16.02 29.41
C LYS A 70 3.76 15.22 30.15
N LEU A 71 4.23 14.13 29.54
CA LEU A 71 5.22 13.22 30.09
C LEU A 71 6.60 13.88 30.20
N ASP A 72 7.03 14.60 29.18
CA ASP A 72 8.31 15.31 29.12
C ASP A 72 8.45 16.32 30.28
N LYS A 73 7.39 17.09 30.55
CA LYS A 73 7.35 18.01 31.70
C LYS A 73 7.56 17.28 33.03
N VAL A 74 6.90 16.14 33.21
CA VAL A 74 7.02 15.33 34.43
C VAL A 74 8.43 14.71 34.52
N MET A 75 8.96 14.18 33.42
CA MET A 75 10.31 13.62 33.32
C MET A 75 11.40 14.65 33.63
N GLN A 76 11.18 15.93 33.34
CA GLN A 76 12.12 17.01 33.69
C GLN A 76 12.07 17.39 35.18
N THR A 77 10.97 17.12 35.88
CA THR A 77 10.76 17.53 37.29
C THR A 77 10.97 16.41 38.31
N ALA A 78 10.77 15.15 37.94
CA ALA A 78 10.80 14.01 38.85
C ALA A 78 12.01 13.11 38.56
N THR A 79 12.79 12.80 39.60
CA THR A 79 14.06 12.07 39.47
C THR A 79 13.91 10.54 39.32
N ALA A 80 12.71 9.96 39.45
CA ALA A 80 12.60 8.58 39.97
C ALA A 80 11.61 7.60 39.32
N TYR A 81 10.92 7.88 38.20
CA TYR A 81 9.98 6.88 37.64
C TYR A 81 10.25 6.49 36.20
N ASN A 82 9.93 5.23 35.84
CA ASN A 82 10.08 4.56 34.54
C ASN A 82 9.20 5.15 33.40
N TYR A 83 8.91 6.44 33.46
CA TYR A 83 8.23 7.22 32.43
C TYR A 83 8.91 7.12 31.06
N LYS A 84 10.25 7.13 31.06
CA LYS A 84 11.06 6.97 29.85
C LYS A 84 10.81 5.60 29.21
N ASP A 85 10.77 4.54 30.01
CA ASP A 85 10.54 3.18 29.53
C ASP A 85 9.10 3.00 29.03
N THR A 86 8.14 3.59 29.75
CA THR A 86 6.72 3.61 29.34
C THR A 86 6.55 4.30 27.97
N TRP A 87 7.19 5.45 27.78
CA TRP A 87 7.16 6.15 26.50
C TRP A 87 7.84 5.34 25.40
N LYS A 88 9.01 4.77 25.69
CA LYS A 88 9.77 3.95 24.75
C LYS A 88 8.95 2.76 24.25
N GLU A 89 8.16 2.13 25.11
CA GLU A 89 7.28 1.01 24.73
C GLU A 89 6.18 1.45 23.74
N ILE A 90 5.60 2.64 23.92
CA ILE A 90 4.62 3.22 22.99
C ILE A 90 5.31 3.57 21.66
N GLU A 91 6.50 4.18 21.73
CA GLU A 91 7.29 4.56 20.56
C GLU A 91 7.65 3.34 19.69
N GLU A 92 8.13 2.26 20.31
CA GLU A 92 8.47 1.01 19.62
C GLU A 92 7.24 0.37 18.96
N ASP A 93 6.09 0.35 19.65
CA ASP A 93 4.84 -0.20 19.13
C ASP A 93 4.31 0.59 17.92
N ILE A 94 4.26 1.92 18.03
CA ILE A 94 3.86 2.81 16.91
C ILE A 94 4.81 2.60 15.72
N THR A 95 6.12 2.61 15.97
CA THR A 95 7.13 2.42 14.91
C THR A 95 6.94 1.10 14.18
N LYS A 96 6.73 0.01 14.93
CA LYS A 96 6.49 -1.32 14.35
C LYS A 96 5.21 -1.37 13.50
N LYS A 97 4.14 -0.71 13.95
CA LYS A 97 2.86 -0.66 13.21
C LYS A 97 2.96 0.15 11.93
N VAL A 98 3.77 1.20 11.93
CA VAL A 98 3.93 2.06 10.76
C VAL A 98 4.83 1.42 9.70
N ASN A 99 5.78 0.57 10.10
CA ASN A 99 6.68 -0.13 9.17
C ASN A 99 6.02 -1.28 8.37
N SER A 100 4.69 -1.46 8.40
CA SER A 100 4.01 -2.45 7.56
C SER A 100 3.90 -1.96 6.10
N ARG A 101 4.77 -2.49 5.23
CA ARG A 101 5.09 -2.02 3.86
C ARG A 101 4.03 -2.26 2.78
N GLU A 102 2.75 -2.14 3.06
CA GLU A 102 1.77 -2.85 2.22
C GLU A 102 1.09 -2.05 1.10
N SER A 103 1.12 -0.70 1.05
CA SER A 103 0.54 0.05 -0.10
C SER A 103 0.72 1.58 -0.06
N LYS A 104 0.43 2.26 -1.19
CA LYS A 104 0.22 3.74 -1.28
C LYS A 104 -0.88 4.25 -0.35
N TYR A 105 -1.83 3.39 0.03
CA TYR A 105 -2.85 3.75 1.01
C TYR A 105 -2.26 3.82 2.42
N CYS A 106 -1.40 2.86 2.78
CA CYS A 106 -0.66 2.90 4.04
C CYS A 106 0.20 4.16 4.13
N ILE A 107 0.86 4.57 3.04
CA ILE A 107 1.66 5.82 2.99
C ILE A 107 0.83 7.04 3.41
N ARG A 108 -0.35 7.24 2.80
CA ARG A 108 -1.24 8.37 3.16
C ARG A 108 -1.71 8.33 4.61
N LEU A 109 -2.00 7.12 5.12
CA LEU A 109 -2.33 6.96 6.54
C LEU A 109 -1.14 7.36 7.42
N CYS A 110 0.08 6.91 7.10
CA CYS A 110 1.30 7.26 7.84
C CYS A 110 1.61 8.77 7.79
N GLU A 111 1.40 9.43 6.64
CA GLU A 111 1.51 10.90 6.54
C GLU A 111 0.52 11.60 7.47
N SER A 112 -0.72 11.09 7.57
CA SER A 112 -1.71 11.65 8.48
C SER A 112 -1.36 11.44 9.96
N VAL A 113 -0.68 10.34 10.29
CA VAL A 113 -0.18 10.04 11.65
C VAL A 113 0.95 11.00 12.04
N LEU A 114 1.77 11.44 11.09
CA LEU A 114 2.97 12.25 11.33
C LEU A 114 2.69 13.49 12.19
N ASN A 115 1.60 14.22 11.93
CA ASN A 115 1.23 15.42 12.69
C ASN A 115 0.81 15.15 14.14
N TYR A 116 0.57 13.88 14.50
CA TYR A 116 0.11 13.44 15.81
C TYR A 116 1.22 12.79 16.64
N LEU A 117 2.43 12.62 16.07
CA LEU A 117 3.60 12.10 16.76
C LEU A 117 4.48 13.22 17.34
N PRO A 118 5.29 12.93 18.36
CA PRO A 118 6.36 13.85 18.80
C PRO A 118 7.42 14.09 17.73
N GLU A 119 8.11 15.22 17.82
CA GLU A 119 9.07 15.68 16.80
C GLU A 119 10.16 14.66 16.47
N HIS A 120 10.73 13.99 17.48
CA HIS A 120 11.79 12.99 17.26
C HIS A 120 11.29 11.80 16.42
N MET A 121 10.06 11.34 16.66
CA MET A 121 9.45 10.26 15.88
C MET A 121 9.03 10.71 14.48
N GLN A 122 8.65 11.99 14.32
CA GLN A 122 8.28 12.54 13.01
C GLN A 122 9.43 12.43 12.01
N VAL A 123 10.67 12.70 12.44
CA VAL A 123 11.84 12.61 11.57
C VAL A 123 12.04 11.18 11.07
N ILE A 124 12.05 10.22 11.99
CA ILE A 124 12.23 8.78 11.69
C ILE A 124 11.13 8.31 10.73
N LEU A 125 9.87 8.66 11.03
CA LEU A 125 8.74 8.26 10.21
C LEU A 125 8.78 8.92 8.82
N LYS A 126 9.14 10.20 8.73
CA LYS A 126 9.22 10.93 7.46
C LYS A 126 10.23 10.28 6.51
N ASP A 127 11.38 9.88 7.04
CA ASP A 127 12.42 9.19 6.26
C ASP A 127 11.96 7.81 5.80
N GLU A 128 11.24 7.05 6.65
CA GLU A 128 10.68 5.75 6.25
C GLU A 128 9.58 5.89 5.19
N ILE A 129 8.65 6.84 5.37
CA ILE A 129 7.61 7.15 4.37
C ILE A 129 8.26 7.45 3.02
N LYS A 130 9.31 8.27 3.02
CA LYS A 130 10.05 8.61 1.81
C LYS A 130 10.67 7.38 1.14
N ARG A 131 11.36 6.52 1.91
CA ARG A 131 11.93 5.26 1.39
C ARG A 131 10.86 4.34 0.83
N CYS A 132 9.75 4.14 1.54
CA CYS A 132 8.64 3.32 1.05
C CYS A 132 8.05 3.89 -0.24
N GLN A 133 7.93 5.21 -0.37
CA GLN A 133 7.45 5.84 -1.59
C GLN A 133 8.42 5.61 -2.76
N GLU A 134 9.72 5.77 -2.53
CA GLU A 134 10.78 5.49 -3.52
C GLU A 134 10.78 4.00 -3.95
N ASP A 135 10.65 3.07 -3.02
CA ASP A 135 10.57 1.63 -3.31
C ASP A 135 9.35 1.30 -4.17
N ILE A 136 8.16 1.79 -3.81
CA ILE A 136 6.92 1.60 -4.57
C ILE A 136 7.05 2.19 -5.97
N ASP A 137 7.58 3.40 -6.09
CA ASP A 137 7.74 4.06 -7.39
C ASP A 137 8.77 3.33 -8.27
N CYS A 138 9.85 2.81 -7.69
CA CYS A 138 10.83 1.96 -8.36
C CYS A 138 10.21 0.64 -8.86
N GLU A 139 9.39 -0.04 -8.03
CA GLU A 139 8.67 -1.25 -8.44
C GLU A 139 7.70 -0.98 -9.59
N ILE A 140 6.98 0.15 -9.54
CA ILE A 140 6.08 0.58 -10.62
C ILE A 140 6.86 0.86 -11.90
N GLU A 141 7.98 1.60 -11.81
CA GLU A 141 8.81 1.94 -12.96
C GLU A 141 9.44 0.70 -13.61
N ASN A 142 10.02 -0.19 -12.80
CA ASN A 142 10.61 -1.44 -13.28
C ASN A 142 9.55 -2.34 -13.93
N GLY A 143 8.38 -2.47 -13.30
CA GLY A 143 7.27 -3.22 -13.86
C GLY A 143 6.77 -2.63 -15.18
N SER A 144 6.75 -1.31 -15.33
CA SER A 144 6.40 -0.63 -16.57
C SER A 144 7.43 -0.85 -17.68
N LYS A 145 8.72 -0.78 -17.35
CA LYS A 145 9.81 -1.04 -18.30
C LYS A 145 9.81 -2.47 -18.82
N GLU A 146 9.56 -3.45 -17.94
CA GLU A 146 9.43 -4.86 -18.33
C GLU A 146 8.27 -5.06 -19.32
N VAL A 147 7.11 -4.48 -19.02
CA VAL A 147 5.94 -4.53 -19.92
C VAL A 147 6.27 -3.89 -21.27
N GLU A 148 6.89 -2.70 -21.29
CA GLU A 148 7.25 -2.01 -22.52
C GLU A 148 8.21 -2.84 -23.39
N GLN A 149 9.27 -3.38 -22.80
CA GLN A 149 10.25 -4.22 -23.50
C GLN A 149 9.60 -5.47 -24.10
N MET A 150 8.75 -6.15 -23.32
CA MET A 150 8.04 -7.36 -23.78
C MET A 150 7.07 -7.04 -24.91
N MET A 151 6.36 -5.91 -24.82
CA MET A 151 5.47 -5.43 -25.89
C MET A 151 6.23 -5.07 -27.17
N GLN A 152 7.43 -4.50 -27.07
CA GLN A 152 8.24 -4.17 -28.24
C GLN A 152 8.72 -5.42 -29.00
N LYS A 153 9.01 -6.52 -28.29
CA LYS A 153 9.39 -7.80 -28.93
C LYS A 153 8.27 -8.42 -29.75
N LYS A 154 7.01 -8.12 -29.41
CA LYS A 154 5.80 -8.71 -30.04
C LYS A 154 5.76 -10.25 -29.97
N ASP A 155 6.44 -10.85 -28.99
CA ASP A 155 6.34 -12.30 -28.77
C ASP A 155 5.08 -12.61 -27.95
N ILE A 156 4.11 -13.22 -28.63
CA ILE A 156 2.78 -13.48 -28.08
C ILE A 156 2.84 -14.47 -26.91
N LYS A 157 3.81 -15.41 -26.89
CA LYS A 157 3.96 -16.37 -25.79
C LYS A 157 4.54 -15.69 -24.56
N GLU A 158 5.62 -14.94 -24.74
CA GLU A 158 6.24 -14.16 -23.66
C GLU A 158 5.23 -13.18 -23.04
N ILE A 159 4.39 -12.53 -23.85
CA ILE A 159 3.33 -11.63 -23.37
C ILE A 159 2.27 -12.39 -22.55
N ASN A 160 1.87 -13.60 -22.96
CA ASN A 160 0.93 -14.42 -22.20
C ASN A 160 1.52 -14.87 -20.86
N GLU A 161 2.79 -15.27 -20.83
CA GLU A 161 3.49 -15.63 -19.59
C GLU A 161 3.61 -14.42 -18.66
N LEU A 162 3.88 -13.22 -19.19
CA LEU A 162 3.91 -11.99 -18.41
C LEU A 162 2.53 -11.68 -17.82
N LEU A 163 1.46 -11.83 -18.60
CA LEU A 163 0.09 -11.61 -18.16
C LEU A 163 -0.29 -12.55 -17.00
N GLU A 164 0.18 -13.80 -16.99
CA GLU A 164 -0.11 -14.76 -15.91
C GLU A 164 0.56 -14.41 -14.58
N ARG A 165 1.68 -13.68 -14.60
CA ARG A 165 2.46 -13.31 -13.39
C ARG A 165 2.40 -11.82 -13.04
N CYS A 166 1.65 -11.02 -13.79
CA CYS A 166 1.64 -9.57 -13.63
C CYS A 166 0.87 -9.15 -12.36
N ASN A 167 1.20 -7.96 -11.84
CA ASN A 167 0.36 -7.29 -10.85
C ASN A 167 -0.77 -6.48 -11.51
N LEU A 168 -1.76 -6.04 -10.72
CA LEU A 168 -2.93 -5.29 -11.21
C LEU A 168 -2.59 -4.03 -12.03
N ASN A 169 -1.46 -3.37 -11.74
CA ASN A 169 -1.06 -2.17 -12.49
C ASN A 169 -0.45 -2.54 -13.85
N GLN A 170 0.35 -3.61 -13.90
CA GLN A 170 0.91 -4.14 -15.13
C GLN A 170 -0.18 -4.75 -16.02
N GLU A 171 -1.17 -5.43 -15.45
CA GLU A 171 -2.25 -6.10 -16.18
C GLU A 171 -2.93 -5.15 -17.17
N LYS A 172 -3.36 -3.97 -16.72
CA LYS A 172 -4.02 -2.98 -17.59
C LYS A 172 -3.13 -2.48 -18.73
N ALA A 173 -1.85 -2.27 -18.46
CA ALA A 173 -0.88 -1.86 -19.48
C ALA A 173 -0.65 -2.98 -20.51
N ILE A 174 -0.60 -4.22 -20.04
CA ILE A 174 -0.46 -5.42 -20.87
C ILE A 174 -1.70 -5.59 -21.75
N GLU A 175 -2.90 -5.52 -21.18
CA GLU A 175 -4.17 -5.59 -21.92
C GLU A 175 -4.23 -4.53 -23.03
N PHE A 176 -3.91 -3.27 -22.70
CA PHE A 176 -3.88 -2.21 -23.70
C PHE A 176 -2.91 -2.48 -24.85
N GLY A 177 -1.70 -2.98 -24.54
CA GLY A 177 -0.72 -3.38 -25.54
C GLY A 177 -1.20 -4.53 -26.43
N ILE A 178 -1.84 -5.55 -25.84
CA ILE A 178 -2.44 -6.67 -26.56
C ILE A 178 -3.54 -6.18 -27.53
N TYR A 179 -4.42 -5.28 -27.07
CA TYR A 179 -5.45 -4.69 -27.94
C TYR A 179 -4.86 -3.90 -29.10
N LYS A 180 -3.80 -3.12 -28.84
CA LYS A 180 -3.09 -2.38 -29.89
C LYS A 180 -2.49 -3.32 -30.93
N MET A 181 -1.82 -4.40 -30.50
CA MET A 181 -1.26 -5.40 -31.43
C MET A 181 -2.34 -6.05 -32.29
N ALA A 182 -3.47 -6.47 -31.70
CA ALA A 182 -4.56 -7.04 -32.46
C ALA A 182 -5.11 -6.06 -33.50
N ARG A 183 -5.29 -4.80 -33.13
CA ARG A 183 -5.70 -3.74 -34.05
C ARG A 183 -4.70 -3.55 -35.19
N ASP A 184 -3.39 -3.57 -34.90
CA ASP A 184 -2.34 -3.46 -35.91
C ASP A 184 -2.36 -4.66 -36.90
N ILE A 185 -2.70 -5.86 -36.42
CA ILE A 185 -2.90 -7.03 -37.29
C ILE A 185 -4.11 -6.81 -38.21
N VAL A 186 -5.24 -6.34 -37.68
CA VAL A 186 -6.46 -6.05 -38.45
C VAL A 186 -6.19 -4.99 -39.52
N LEU A 187 -5.59 -3.85 -39.15
CA LEU A 187 -5.28 -2.77 -40.08
C LEU A 187 -4.33 -3.23 -41.20
N ARG A 188 -3.33 -4.06 -40.86
CA ARG A 188 -2.43 -4.65 -41.86
C ARG A 188 -3.17 -5.59 -42.80
N MET A 189 -4.05 -6.43 -42.26
CA MET A 189 -4.87 -7.36 -43.06
C MET A 189 -5.77 -6.61 -44.05
N GLU A 190 -6.44 -5.55 -43.60
CA GLU A 190 -7.31 -4.70 -44.42
C GLU A 190 -6.53 -4.04 -45.55
N SER A 191 -5.40 -3.40 -45.24
CA SER A 191 -4.53 -2.78 -46.25
C SER A 191 -4.02 -3.80 -47.28
N GLN A 192 -3.54 -4.97 -46.83
CA GLN A 192 -3.08 -6.03 -47.73
C GLN A 192 -4.19 -6.52 -48.66
N TRP A 193 -5.42 -6.56 -48.16
CA TRP A 193 -6.57 -6.96 -48.96
C TRP A 193 -6.91 -5.92 -50.03
N ASP A 194 -6.97 -4.64 -49.66
CA ASP A 194 -7.26 -3.54 -50.57
C ASP A 194 -6.20 -3.42 -51.69
N ASP A 195 -4.95 -3.76 -51.37
CA ASP A 195 -3.82 -3.81 -52.32
C ASP A 195 -3.80 -5.09 -53.18
N GLY A 196 -4.77 -6.00 -53.02
CA GLY A 196 -4.86 -7.27 -53.75
C GLY A 196 -3.84 -8.33 -53.32
N GLN A 197 -3.15 -8.14 -52.19
CA GLN A 197 -2.20 -9.08 -51.60
C GLN A 197 -2.91 -10.18 -50.80
N ASN A 198 -3.80 -10.93 -51.45
CA ASN A 198 -4.72 -11.88 -50.80
C ASN A 198 -4.03 -12.92 -49.91
N LEU A 199 -2.88 -13.45 -50.35
CA LEU A 199 -2.12 -14.42 -49.54
C LEU A 199 -1.59 -13.79 -48.25
N ALA A 200 -1.11 -12.54 -48.32
CA ALA A 200 -0.61 -11.82 -47.16
C ALA A 200 -1.74 -11.49 -46.17
N ALA A 201 -2.89 -11.06 -46.67
CA ALA A 201 -4.09 -10.84 -45.86
C ALA A 201 -4.56 -12.13 -45.15
N LEU A 202 -4.58 -13.27 -45.85
CA LEU A 202 -4.91 -14.57 -45.26
C LEU A 202 -3.91 -14.99 -44.16
N LEU A 203 -2.62 -14.71 -44.34
CA LEU A 203 -1.61 -14.97 -43.32
C LEU A 203 -1.83 -14.09 -42.07
N SER A 204 -2.12 -12.80 -42.26
CA SER A 204 -2.47 -11.88 -41.18
C SER A 204 -3.74 -12.32 -40.43
N MET A 205 -4.74 -12.86 -41.14
CA MET A 205 -5.93 -13.45 -40.52
C MET A 205 -5.60 -14.71 -39.69
N GLY A 206 -4.71 -15.56 -40.21
CA GLY A 206 -4.18 -16.72 -39.48
C GLY A 206 -3.42 -16.32 -38.21
N GLU A 207 -2.67 -15.21 -38.26
CA GLU A 207 -2.01 -14.60 -37.11
C GLU A 207 -3.03 -14.13 -36.07
N LEU A 208 -4.07 -13.39 -36.49
CA LEU A 208 -5.14 -12.92 -35.61
C LEU A 208 -5.88 -14.08 -34.94
N TYR A 209 -6.11 -15.19 -35.65
CA TYR A 209 -6.70 -16.40 -35.08
C TYR A 209 -5.82 -17.01 -33.97
N ARG A 210 -4.50 -17.10 -34.20
CA ARG A 210 -3.56 -17.57 -33.17
C ARG A 210 -3.55 -16.63 -31.96
N PHE A 211 -3.54 -15.33 -32.21
CA PHE A 211 -3.57 -14.29 -31.18
C PHE A 211 -4.83 -14.41 -30.30
N LYS A 212 -6.01 -14.54 -30.92
CA LYS A 212 -7.28 -14.85 -30.23
C LYS A 212 -7.20 -16.11 -29.38
N ASN A 213 -6.59 -17.17 -29.90
CA ASN A 213 -6.51 -18.44 -29.19
C ASN A 213 -5.56 -18.42 -27.98
N ILE A 214 -4.59 -17.52 -27.97
CA ILE A 214 -3.74 -17.31 -26.79
C ILE A 214 -4.50 -16.45 -25.77
N PHE A 215 -5.08 -15.33 -26.22
CA PHE A 215 -5.79 -14.39 -25.34
C PHE A 215 -7.31 -14.61 -25.28
N LYS A 216 -7.75 -15.87 -25.14
CA LYS A 216 -9.20 -16.23 -25.18
C LYS A 216 -10.04 -15.55 -24.10
N LYS A 217 -9.41 -15.15 -22.99
CA LYS A 217 -10.08 -14.46 -21.87
C LYS A 217 -10.39 -12.99 -22.17
N MET A 218 -9.92 -12.45 -23.30
CA MET A 218 -10.12 -11.06 -23.69
C MET A 218 -11.25 -10.95 -24.73
N PRO A 219 -12.46 -10.46 -24.35
CA PRO A 219 -13.62 -10.42 -25.24
C PRO A 219 -13.38 -9.58 -26.49
N GLU A 220 -12.65 -8.47 -26.35
CA GLU A 220 -12.37 -7.54 -27.43
C GLU A 220 -11.54 -8.17 -28.56
N ILE A 221 -10.61 -9.07 -28.24
CA ILE A 221 -9.84 -9.82 -29.25
C ILE A 221 -10.76 -10.77 -30.03
N THR A 222 -11.70 -11.39 -29.34
CA THR A 222 -12.71 -12.25 -29.98
C THR A 222 -13.59 -11.43 -30.93
N ARG A 223 -13.95 -10.21 -30.54
CA ARG A 223 -14.68 -9.26 -31.38
C ARG A 223 -13.90 -8.89 -32.64
N TYR A 224 -12.64 -8.47 -32.50
CA TYR A 224 -11.79 -8.16 -33.66
C TYR A 224 -11.71 -9.30 -34.67
N TYR A 225 -11.47 -10.53 -34.19
CA TYR A 225 -11.44 -11.68 -35.08
C TYR A 225 -12.78 -11.91 -35.79
N ALA A 226 -13.91 -11.81 -35.08
CA ALA A 226 -15.23 -12.01 -35.67
C ALA A 226 -15.54 -10.94 -36.74
N ASP A 227 -15.24 -9.69 -36.44
CA ASP A 227 -15.44 -8.56 -37.37
C ASP A 227 -14.57 -8.73 -38.63
N SER A 228 -13.28 -9.04 -38.46
CA SER A 228 -12.35 -9.32 -39.56
C SER A 228 -12.78 -10.52 -40.40
N HIS A 229 -13.24 -11.61 -39.76
CA HIS A 229 -13.75 -12.78 -40.46
C HIS A 229 -14.96 -12.43 -41.33
N ASN A 230 -15.95 -11.74 -40.75
CA ASN A 230 -17.16 -11.35 -41.46
C ASN A 230 -16.86 -10.41 -42.63
N TYR A 231 -15.96 -9.44 -42.45
CA TYR A 231 -15.50 -8.57 -43.52
C TYR A 231 -14.90 -9.37 -44.69
N LEU A 232 -14.02 -10.32 -44.38
CA LEU A 232 -13.34 -11.12 -45.39
C LEU A 232 -14.31 -12.04 -46.14
N SER A 233 -15.24 -12.69 -45.42
CA SER A 233 -16.31 -13.49 -46.03
C SER A 233 -17.20 -12.66 -46.96
N ASN A 234 -17.66 -11.49 -46.52
CA ASN A 234 -18.52 -10.61 -47.33
C ASN A 234 -17.81 -10.14 -48.60
N THR A 235 -16.52 -9.80 -48.49
CA THR A 235 -15.74 -9.32 -49.63
C THR A 235 -15.47 -10.45 -50.63
N PHE A 236 -15.14 -11.64 -50.15
CA PHE A 236 -14.98 -12.82 -50.98
C PHE A 236 -16.26 -13.15 -51.76
N ASP A 237 -17.41 -13.16 -51.08
CA ASP A 237 -18.73 -13.38 -51.69
C ASP A 237 -19.05 -12.34 -52.76
N LYS A 238 -18.76 -11.07 -52.48
CA LYS A 238 -18.96 -9.97 -53.43
C LYS A 238 -18.12 -10.16 -54.69
N HIS A 239 -16.85 -10.53 -54.56
CA HIS A 239 -15.99 -10.78 -55.71
C HIS A 239 -16.44 -11.98 -56.54
N HIS A 240 -16.82 -13.10 -55.90
CA HIS A 240 -17.29 -14.29 -56.60
C HIS A 240 -18.59 -14.05 -57.35
N LYS A 241 -19.56 -13.36 -56.72
CA LYS A 241 -20.80 -12.96 -57.39
C LYS A 241 -20.53 -12.07 -58.60
N ASN A 242 -19.58 -11.14 -58.50
CA ASN A 242 -19.22 -10.28 -59.63
C ASN A 242 -18.60 -11.08 -60.78
N ILE A 243 -17.70 -12.04 -60.48
CA ILE A 243 -17.10 -12.93 -61.48
C ILE A 243 -18.19 -13.75 -62.18
N ILE A 244 -19.07 -14.41 -61.41
CA ILE A 244 -20.18 -15.21 -61.95
C ILE A 244 -21.07 -14.35 -62.85
N SER A 245 -21.46 -13.15 -62.39
CA SER A 245 -22.27 -12.22 -63.18
C SER A 245 -21.59 -11.80 -64.48
N THR A 246 -20.28 -11.53 -64.44
CA THR A 246 -19.50 -11.14 -65.62
C THR A 246 -19.45 -12.27 -66.64
N PHE A 247 -19.19 -13.50 -66.20
CA PHE A 247 -19.21 -14.67 -67.09
C PHE A 247 -20.61 -14.94 -67.65
N ALA A 248 -21.66 -14.85 -66.85
CA ALA A 248 -23.03 -15.03 -67.33
C ALA A 248 -23.44 -13.99 -68.39
N SER A 249 -22.94 -12.75 -68.26
CA SER A 249 -23.25 -11.64 -69.17
C SER A 249 -22.47 -11.69 -70.50
N ASN A 250 -21.33 -12.38 -70.54
CA ASN A 250 -20.47 -12.47 -71.73
C ASN A 250 -20.81 -13.67 -72.65
N TRP A 251 -21.76 -14.52 -72.25
CA TRP A 251 -22.15 -15.75 -72.99
C TRP A 251 -23.65 -15.80 -73.34
N LEU A 252 -24.38 -14.70 -73.10
CA LEU A 252 -25.73 -14.40 -73.58
C LEU A 252 -25.64 -13.30 -74.63
#